data_AF-A0A6G7XA76-F1
#
_entry.id   AF-A0A6G7XA76-F1
#
_cell.length_a   1.000
_cell.length_b   1.000
_cell.length_c   1.000
_cell.angle_alpha   90.00
_cell.angle_beta   90.00
_cell.angle_gamma   90.00
#
_symmetry.space_group_name_H-M   'P 1'
#
loop_
_entity.id
_entity.type
_entity.pdbx_description
1 polymer ?
#
loop_
_entity_poly.entity_id
_entity_poly.type
_entity_poly.pdbx_seq_one_letter_code
_entity_poly.pdbx_strand_id
1 'polypeptide(L)'
;MKTQLIFVLTALLFFISVEADSQNDLRIMTYNIRNGMGMDMKPDYKRTADVINRFHPDIVAIQEIDSVTNRSSKRFVLGELSELTGMHYSYAPAIHYDGGKYGIGVLSNEKPLHVHYLPLPGREEARVLLIAEFDKFVFLVVHFSLTSEDQLTSIGIIQQELAKIKKPVFIAGDFNAHPDSDVMKLLSKDFKILTPPEKTYPADKPEECLDYIAIDRRSYKYVLFQNSFVVNEPEASDHRPVLLDVKLSR
;
A
#
# COMPACT_ATOMS: atom_id res chain seq x y z
N MET A 1 66.98 25.87 34.67
CA MET A 1 65.51 25.72 34.83
C MET A 1 64.92 25.41 33.46
N LYS A 2 63.93 24.51 33.44
CA LYS A 2 63.49 23.69 32.31
C LYS A 2 62.74 24.52 31.24
N THR A 3 63.04 24.31 29.96
CA THR A 3 62.18 24.78 28.85
C THR A 3 61.53 23.56 28.21
N GLN A 4 60.21 23.49 28.32
CA GLN A 4 59.39 22.36 27.87
C GLN A 4 59.26 22.35 26.34
N LEU A 5 59.44 21.18 25.74
CA LEU A 5 59.18 20.88 24.35
C LEU A 5 57.69 20.51 24.22
N ILE A 6 56.89 21.33 23.54
CA ILE A 6 55.48 21.02 23.24
C ILE A 6 55.42 20.25 21.94
N PHE A 7 55.07 18.96 22.02
CA PHE A 7 54.66 18.16 20.86
C PHE A 7 53.19 18.46 20.55
N VAL A 8 52.92 19.09 19.40
CA VAL A 8 51.55 19.23 18.89
C VAL A 8 51.23 18.01 18.04
N LEU A 9 50.47 17.07 18.62
CA LEU A 9 49.94 15.91 17.92
C LEU A 9 48.71 16.36 17.13
N THR A 10 48.83 16.49 15.81
CA THR A 10 47.70 16.77 14.92
C THR A 10 46.95 15.46 14.66
N ALA A 11 45.82 15.25 15.34
CA ALA A 11 44.93 14.13 15.07
C ALA A 11 44.14 14.39 13.79
N LEU A 12 44.45 13.64 12.72
CA LEU A 12 43.67 13.61 11.49
C LEU A 12 42.40 12.78 11.74
N LEU A 13 41.26 13.43 11.94
CA LEU A 13 39.95 12.78 11.99
C LEU A 13 39.51 12.44 10.57
N PHE A 14 39.63 11.17 10.18
CA PHE A 14 38.97 10.63 8.99
C PHE A 14 37.47 10.52 9.28
N PHE A 15 36.68 11.45 8.74
CA PHE A 15 35.24 11.27 8.62
C PHE A 15 34.99 10.28 7.49
N ILE A 16 34.77 9.01 7.83
CA ILE A 16 34.15 8.06 6.91
C ILE A 16 32.67 8.41 6.89
N SER A 17 32.23 9.14 5.85
CA SER A 17 30.81 9.25 5.53
C SER A 17 30.32 7.86 5.14
N VAL A 18 29.66 7.18 6.08
CA VAL A 18 28.84 6.02 5.75
C VAL A 18 27.62 6.60 5.04
N GLU A 19 27.65 6.62 3.70
CA GLU A 19 26.44 6.78 2.91
C GLU A 19 25.55 5.59 3.29
N ALA A 20 24.51 5.87 4.09
CA ALA A 20 23.44 4.91 4.29
C ALA A 20 22.87 4.58 2.91
N ASP A 21 22.94 3.31 2.52
CA ASP A 21 22.44 2.78 1.26
C ASP A 21 20.91 2.87 1.24
N SER A 22 20.38 4.08 1.02
CA SER A 22 18.96 4.44 1.00
C SER A 22 18.27 4.10 -0.33
N GLN A 23 19.03 3.74 -1.36
CA GLN A 23 18.50 3.44 -2.70
C GLN A 23 17.57 2.21 -2.76
N ASN A 24 17.44 1.49 -1.65
CA ASN A 24 16.72 0.24 -1.56
C ASN A 24 15.63 0.23 -0.48
N ASP A 25 15.50 1.33 0.28
CA ASP A 25 14.40 1.46 1.22
C ASP A 25 13.10 1.67 0.43
N LEU A 26 12.03 1.03 0.89
CA LEU A 26 10.72 1.10 0.28
C LEU A 26 9.68 1.18 1.40
N ARG A 27 8.96 2.31 1.45
CA ARG A 27 7.80 2.49 2.31
C ARG A 27 6.52 2.23 1.52
N ILE A 28 5.79 1.20 1.90
CA ILE A 28 4.51 0.82 1.31
C ILE A 28 3.38 1.21 2.26
N MET A 29 2.34 1.84 1.73
CA MET A 29 1.08 2.07 2.43
C MET A 29 -0.06 1.34 1.73
N THR A 30 -1.05 0.87 2.49
CA THR A 30 -2.39 0.59 1.96
C THR A 30 -3.42 1.40 2.71
N TYR A 31 -4.41 1.92 1.99
CA TYR A 31 -5.44 2.77 2.57
C TYR A 31 -6.76 2.68 1.80
N ASN A 32 -7.79 2.08 2.42
CA ASN A 32 -9.16 2.23 1.98
C ASN A 32 -9.67 3.62 2.39
N ILE A 33 -9.90 4.49 1.40
CA ILE A 33 -10.23 5.91 1.65
C ILE A 33 -11.72 6.16 1.74
N ARG A 34 -12.56 5.12 1.60
CA ARG A 34 -14.02 5.23 1.64
C ARG A 34 -14.54 6.36 0.75
N ASN A 35 -14.15 6.39 -0.53
CA ASN A 35 -14.44 7.47 -1.50
C ASN A 35 -14.06 8.90 -1.06
N GLY A 36 -13.15 9.03 -0.08
CA GLY A 36 -12.73 10.27 0.55
C GLY A 36 -13.68 10.80 1.62
N MET A 37 -14.64 9.97 2.07
CA MET A 37 -15.62 10.30 3.09
C MET A 37 -15.04 10.07 4.49
N GLY A 38 -14.88 11.14 5.26
CA GLY A 38 -14.48 11.02 6.66
C GLY A 38 -15.61 10.52 7.57
N MET A 39 -15.26 10.27 8.84
CA MET A 39 -16.22 9.91 9.89
C MET A 39 -17.20 11.06 10.22
N ASP A 40 -16.88 12.28 9.79
CA ASP A 40 -17.77 13.46 9.83
C ASP A 40 -18.79 13.50 8.67
N MET A 41 -18.84 12.46 7.83
CA MET A 41 -19.71 12.34 6.67
C MET A 41 -19.51 13.45 5.64
N LYS A 42 -18.27 13.97 5.52
CA LYS A 42 -17.90 14.95 4.50
C LYS A 42 -16.79 14.41 3.60
N PRO A 43 -16.95 14.50 2.26
CA PRO A 43 -15.88 14.23 1.33
C PRO A 43 -14.77 15.28 1.43
N ASP A 44 -13.53 14.85 1.67
CA ASP A 44 -12.37 15.73 1.82
C ASP A 44 -11.08 15.04 1.35
N TYR A 45 -10.74 15.23 0.08
CA TYR A 45 -9.56 14.58 -0.52
C TYR A 45 -8.25 15.20 -0.05
N LYS A 46 -8.27 16.46 0.39
CA LYS A 46 -7.09 17.07 1.00
C LYS A 46 -6.77 16.39 2.32
N ARG A 47 -7.77 16.10 3.15
CA ARG A 47 -7.59 15.33 4.39
C ARG A 47 -6.97 13.96 4.12
N THR A 48 -7.46 13.23 3.13
CA THR A 48 -6.87 11.95 2.70
C THR A 48 -5.41 12.12 2.24
N ALA A 49 -5.13 13.13 1.41
CA ALA A 49 -3.78 13.40 0.94
C ALA A 49 -2.83 13.84 2.07
N ASP A 50 -3.31 14.62 3.04
CA ASP A 50 -2.54 15.03 4.22
C ASP A 50 -2.13 13.81 5.06
N VAL A 51 -3.01 12.80 5.19
CA VAL A 51 -2.68 11.52 5.84
C VAL A 51 -1.55 10.80 5.11
N ILE A 52 -1.62 10.70 3.78
CA ILE A 52 -0.59 10.07 2.95
C ILE A 52 0.74 10.83 3.08
N ASN A 53 0.70 12.15 2.88
CA ASN A 53 1.87 13.03 2.91
C ASN A 53 2.57 13.02 4.26
N ARG A 54 1.85 12.88 5.38
CA ARG A 54 2.43 12.81 6.73
C ARG A 54 3.42 11.65 6.90
N PHE A 55 3.26 10.56 6.14
CA PHE A 55 4.11 9.37 6.25
C PHE A 55 5.09 9.19 5.10
N HIS A 56 4.98 10.00 4.04
CA HIS A 56 5.84 9.95 2.86
C HIS A 56 6.05 8.52 2.30
N PRO A 57 4.99 7.75 2.01
CA PRO A 57 5.15 6.46 1.38
C PRO A 57 5.69 6.59 -0.05
N ASP A 58 6.46 5.60 -0.48
CA ASP A 58 6.93 5.52 -1.87
C ASP A 58 5.85 4.99 -2.81
N ILE A 59 4.96 4.17 -2.27
CA ILE A 59 3.84 3.58 -2.99
C ILE A 59 2.64 3.37 -2.05
N VAL A 60 1.44 3.63 -2.57
CA VAL A 60 0.17 3.50 -1.84
C VAL A 60 -0.79 2.65 -2.66
N ALA A 61 -1.27 1.56 -2.07
CA ALA A 61 -2.46 0.85 -2.51
C ALA A 61 -3.70 1.60 -2.01
N ILE A 62 -4.52 2.14 -2.93
CA ILE A 62 -5.72 2.91 -2.56
C ILE A 62 -6.96 2.13 -3.00
N GLN A 63 -7.94 1.99 -2.10
CA GLN A 63 -9.22 1.34 -2.38
C GLN A 63 -10.38 2.35 -2.31
N GLU A 64 -11.53 1.97 -2.87
CA GLU A 64 -12.78 2.74 -2.82
C GLU A 64 -12.72 4.11 -3.51
N ILE A 65 -12.28 4.13 -4.76
CA ILE A 65 -11.99 5.37 -5.48
C ILE A 65 -13.02 5.63 -6.57
N ASP A 66 -13.68 6.78 -6.46
CA ASP A 66 -14.56 7.31 -7.50
C ASP A 66 -13.78 7.94 -8.67
N SER A 67 -14.30 7.75 -9.87
CA SER A 67 -13.87 8.43 -11.08
C SER A 67 -15.08 9.02 -11.80
N VAL A 68 -15.26 10.32 -11.66
CA VAL A 68 -16.25 11.13 -12.42
C VAL A 68 -17.71 10.70 -12.13
N THR A 69 -17.96 10.21 -10.92
CA THR A 69 -19.31 9.82 -10.43
C THR A 69 -20.08 11.06 -9.96
N ASN A 70 -21.42 11.01 -9.86
CA ASN A 70 -22.16 12.12 -9.23
C ASN A 70 -21.82 12.23 -7.73
N ARG A 71 -21.61 11.10 -7.04
CA ARG A 71 -21.15 11.01 -5.63
C ARG A 71 -19.90 11.85 -5.36
N SER A 72 -18.93 11.80 -6.28
CA SER A 72 -17.69 12.59 -6.20
C SER A 72 -17.82 14.01 -6.77
N SER A 73 -19.03 14.47 -7.12
CA SER A 73 -19.27 15.73 -7.83
C SER A 73 -18.51 15.82 -9.16
N LYS A 74 -18.48 14.71 -9.90
CA LYS A 74 -17.77 14.55 -11.18
C LYS A 74 -16.25 14.70 -11.11
N ARG A 75 -15.66 14.55 -9.93
CA ARG A 75 -14.21 14.60 -9.75
C ARG A 75 -13.56 13.25 -10.07
N PHE A 76 -12.36 13.29 -10.63
CA PHE A 76 -11.51 12.11 -10.74
C PHE A 76 -10.62 12.05 -9.48
N VAL A 77 -11.09 11.32 -8.47
CA VAL A 77 -10.53 11.39 -7.11
C VAL A 77 -9.06 10.99 -7.07
N LEU A 78 -8.66 9.93 -7.78
CA LEU A 78 -7.25 9.52 -7.80
C LEU A 78 -6.34 10.56 -8.44
N GLY A 79 -6.83 11.27 -9.46
CA GLY A 79 -6.09 12.37 -10.11
C GLY A 79 -5.89 13.54 -9.15
N GLU A 80 -6.92 13.91 -8.39
CA GLU A 80 -6.81 14.97 -7.39
C GLU A 80 -5.85 14.58 -6.24
N LEU A 81 -5.91 13.32 -5.77
CA LEU A 81 -4.94 12.82 -4.78
C LEU A 81 -3.52 12.84 -5.34
N SER A 82 -3.31 12.48 -6.61
CA SER A 82 -2.03 12.56 -7.29
C SER A 82 -1.48 13.99 -7.34
N GLU A 83 -2.32 14.98 -7.62
CA GLU A 83 -1.92 16.39 -7.58
C GLU A 83 -1.55 16.86 -6.16
N LEU A 84 -2.31 16.43 -5.15
CA LEU A 84 -2.11 16.82 -3.75
C LEU A 84 -0.91 16.13 -3.09
N THR A 85 -0.54 14.92 -3.51
CA THR A 85 0.62 14.19 -2.99
C THR A 85 1.87 14.37 -3.86
N GLY A 86 1.72 14.83 -5.10
CA GLY A 86 2.79 14.88 -6.08
C GLY A 86 3.21 13.51 -6.64
N MET A 87 2.45 12.46 -6.34
CA MET A 87 2.75 11.08 -6.76
C MET A 87 2.10 10.77 -8.12
N HIS A 88 2.68 9.85 -8.90
CA HIS A 88 2.04 9.32 -10.10
C HIS A 88 0.87 8.41 -9.75
N TYR A 89 -0.18 8.40 -10.58
CA TYR A 89 -1.32 7.50 -10.39
C TYR A 89 -1.41 6.39 -11.43
N SER A 90 -2.05 5.29 -11.04
CA SER A 90 -2.58 4.25 -11.93
C SER A 90 -3.93 3.78 -11.42
N TYR A 91 -4.96 3.81 -12.26
CA TYR A 91 -6.35 3.52 -11.88
C TYR A 91 -6.86 2.23 -12.53
N ALA A 92 -7.55 1.38 -11.76
CA ALA A 92 -8.27 0.22 -12.26
C ALA A 92 -9.76 0.32 -11.87
N PRO A 93 -10.66 0.53 -12.85
CA PRO A 93 -12.10 0.52 -12.57
C PRO A 93 -12.58 -0.92 -12.33
N ALA A 94 -13.34 -1.13 -11.26
CA ALA A 94 -14.00 -2.39 -10.98
C ALA A 94 -15.43 -2.42 -11.56
N ILE A 95 -16.15 -1.31 -11.45
CA ILE A 95 -17.54 -1.17 -11.95
C ILE A 95 -17.79 0.18 -12.62
N HIS A 96 -18.83 0.22 -13.45
CA HIS A 96 -19.51 1.47 -13.80
C HIS A 96 -20.45 1.83 -12.64
N TYR A 97 -20.38 3.07 -12.18
CA TYR A 97 -21.16 3.52 -11.03
C TYR A 97 -21.53 4.99 -11.18
N ASP A 98 -22.82 5.31 -10.99
CA ASP A 98 -23.31 6.68 -10.84
C ASP A 98 -22.81 7.69 -11.90
N GLY A 99 -22.90 7.27 -13.17
CA GLY A 99 -22.46 8.05 -14.34
C GLY A 99 -20.94 8.15 -14.52
N GLY A 100 -20.16 7.43 -13.70
CA GLY A 100 -18.71 7.33 -13.78
C GLY A 100 -18.25 5.88 -13.52
N LYS A 101 -17.14 5.74 -12.80
CA LYS A 101 -16.56 4.44 -12.42
C LYS A 101 -16.14 4.42 -10.97
N TYR A 102 -16.07 3.23 -10.40
CA TYR A 102 -15.59 2.98 -9.04
C TYR A 102 -14.58 1.83 -9.05
N GLY A 103 -13.54 1.92 -8.23
CA GLY A 103 -12.47 0.91 -8.23
C GLY A 103 -11.31 1.22 -7.28
N ILE A 104 -10.12 0.79 -7.68
CA ILE A 104 -8.88 0.87 -6.89
C ILE A 104 -7.78 1.58 -7.68
N GLY A 105 -6.68 1.90 -7.00
CA GLY A 105 -5.56 2.57 -7.64
C GLY A 105 -4.24 2.41 -6.90
N VAL A 106 -3.19 2.88 -7.56
CA VAL A 106 -1.85 3.06 -7.01
C VAL A 106 -1.51 4.54 -7.08
N LEU A 107 -0.95 5.08 -5.99
CA LEU A 107 -0.12 6.29 -6.02
C LEU A 107 1.33 5.87 -5.81
N SER A 108 2.28 6.36 -6.61
CA SER A 108 3.70 5.99 -6.51
C SER A 108 4.63 7.15 -6.84
N ASN A 109 5.77 7.22 -6.15
CA ASN A 109 6.84 8.20 -6.44
C ASN A 109 7.41 7.98 -7.85
N GLU A 110 7.56 6.73 -8.27
CA GLU A 110 8.01 6.36 -9.62
C GLU A 110 6.82 6.05 -10.52
N LYS A 111 7.00 6.19 -11.83
CA LYS A 111 6.02 5.73 -12.82
C LYS A 111 6.19 4.23 -13.07
N PRO A 112 5.13 3.40 -13.02
CA PRO A 112 5.24 2.00 -13.37
C PRO A 112 5.72 1.80 -14.82
N LEU A 113 6.51 0.76 -15.05
CA LEU A 113 6.93 0.30 -16.38
C LEU A 113 5.75 -0.25 -17.17
N HIS A 114 4.88 -1.01 -16.50
CA HIS A 114 3.69 -1.60 -17.08
C HIS A 114 2.57 -1.66 -16.04
N VAL A 115 1.34 -1.41 -16.48
CA VAL A 115 0.14 -1.52 -15.64
C VAL A 115 -0.92 -2.27 -16.41
N HIS A 116 -1.52 -3.26 -15.76
CA HIS A 116 -2.71 -3.92 -16.24
C HIS A 116 -3.58 -4.35 -15.06
N TYR A 117 -4.81 -4.76 -15.36
CA TYR A 117 -5.74 -5.19 -14.33
C TYR A 117 -6.66 -6.29 -14.86
N LEU A 118 -7.19 -7.10 -13.95
CA LEU A 118 -8.02 -8.26 -14.25
C LEU A 118 -9.27 -8.24 -13.36
N PRO A 119 -10.45 -8.65 -13.88
CA PRO A 119 -11.64 -8.77 -13.05
C PRO A 119 -11.44 -9.83 -11.97
N LEU A 120 -11.91 -9.53 -10.76
CA LEU A 120 -12.04 -10.47 -9.66
C LEU A 120 -13.54 -10.68 -9.35
N PRO A 121 -13.94 -11.87 -8.89
CA PRO A 121 -15.31 -12.14 -8.50
C PRO A 121 -15.74 -11.25 -7.32
N GLY A 122 -17.03 -10.92 -7.32
CA GLY A 122 -17.71 -10.21 -6.25
C GLY A 122 -19.19 -10.09 -6.59
N ARG A 123 -20.01 -10.90 -5.93
CA ARG A 123 -21.45 -10.98 -6.21
C ARG A 123 -22.23 -9.76 -5.73
N GLU A 124 -21.75 -9.11 -4.68
CA GLU A 124 -22.31 -7.86 -4.14
C GLU A 124 -21.83 -6.63 -4.93
N GLU A 125 -20.58 -6.66 -5.39
CA GLU A 125 -19.94 -5.64 -6.21
C GLU A 125 -18.75 -6.30 -6.92
N ALA A 126 -18.66 -6.17 -8.25
CA ALA A 126 -17.53 -6.75 -8.99
C ALA A 126 -16.21 -6.10 -8.55
N ARG A 127 -15.15 -6.91 -8.45
CA ARG A 127 -13.84 -6.48 -7.95
C ARG A 127 -12.80 -6.51 -9.06
N VAL A 128 -11.61 -6.00 -8.79
CA VAL A 128 -10.51 -5.95 -9.75
C VAL A 128 -9.17 -6.16 -9.04
N LEU A 129 -8.25 -6.84 -9.71
CA LEU A 129 -6.83 -6.91 -9.34
C LEU A 129 -6.07 -5.90 -10.20
N LEU A 130 -5.38 -4.94 -9.59
CA LEU A 130 -4.46 -4.04 -10.30
C LEU A 130 -3.03 -4.54 -10.13
N ILE A 131 -2.29 -4.66 -11.22
CA ILE A 131 -0.90 -5.11 -11.26
C ILE A 131 -0.03 -4.01 -11.88
N ALA A 132 0.84 -3.41 -11.07
CA ALA A 132 1.80 -2.38 -11.48
C ALA A 132 3.23 -2.91 -11.37
N GLU A 133 3.95 -2.95 -12.48
CA GLU A 133 5.35 -3.38 -12.54
C GLU A 133 6.28 -2.16 -12.44
N PHE A 134 7.22 -2.22 -11.52
CA PHE A 134 8.32 -1.26 -11.35
C PHE A 134 9.66 -1.93 -11.70
N ASP A 135 10.75 -1.18 -11.67
CA ASP A 135 12.08 -1.72 -11.99
C ASP A 135 12.45 -2.90 -11.09
N LYS A 136 12.30 -2.73 -9.77
CA LYS A 136 12.74 -3.71 -8.76
C LYS A 136 11.65 -4.68 -8.28
N PHE A 137 10.38 -4.36 -8.42
CA PHE A 137 9.28 -5.16 -7.88
C PHE A 137 7.99 -5.02 -8.69
N VAL A 138 7.01 -5.87 -8.40
CA VAL A 138 5.63 -5.75 -8.87
C VAL A 138 4.72 -5.52 -7.67
N PHE A 139 3.76 -4.62 -7.83
CA PHE A 139 2.81 -4.23 -6.80
C PHE A 139 1.39 -4.62 -7.23
N LEU A 140 0.73 -5.43 -6.40
CA LEU A 140 -0.65 -5.86 -6.56
C LEU A 140 -1.54 -5.09 -5.59
N VAL A 141 -2.61 -4.51 -6.11
CA VAL A 141 -3.65 -3.87 -5.27
C VAL A 141 -4.93 -4.68 -5.37
N VAL A 142 -5.55 -4.90 -4.21
CA VAL A 142 -6.84 -5.60 -4.09
C VAL A 142 -7.83 -4.83 -3.24
N HIS A 143 -9.11 -5.05 -3.52
CA HIS A 143 -10.23 -4.84 -2.60
C HIS A 143 -11.12 -6.07 -2.79
N PHE A 144 -11.05 -7.02 -1.86
CA PHE A 144 -11.75 -8.29 -2.00
C PHE A 144 -13.25 -8.15 -1.75
N SER A 145 -14.03 -9.07 -2.34
CA SER A 145 -15.45 -9.24 -2.04
C SER A 145 -15.68 -9.48 -0.55
N LEU A 146 -16.90 -9.22 -0.09
CA LEU A 146 -17.35 -9.53 1.27
C LEU A 146 -17.63 -11.03 1.50
N THR A 147 -17.61 -11.86 0.44
CA THR A 147 -17.95 -13.28 0.55
C THR A 147 -16.73 -14.18 0.40
N SER A 148 -16.59 -15.15 1.31
CA SER A 148 -15.41 -16.02 1.34
C SER A 148 -15.25 -16.89 0.08
N GLU A 149 -16.33 -17.28 -0.58
CA GLU A 149 -16.26 -18.03 -1.84
C GLU A 149 -15.63 -17.20 -2.98
N ASP A 150 -16.03 -15.93 -3.11
CA ASP A 150 -15.46 -15.01 -4.10
C ASP A 150 -14.02 -14.64 -3.72
N GLN A 151 -13.72 -14.46 -2.43
CA GLN A 151 -12.36 -14.23 -1.92
C GLN A 151 -11.41 -15.38 -2.26
N LEU A 152 -11.82 -16.63 -2.00
CA LEU A 152 -11.01 -17.82 -2.32
C LEU A 152 -10.79 -17.97 -3.83
N THR A 153 -11.81 -17.67 -4.64
CA THR A 153 -11.69 -17.68 -6.10
C THR A 153 -10.73 -16.59 -6.58
N SER A 154 -10.76 -15.41 -5.96
CA SER A 154 -9.82 -14.31 -6.23
C SER A 154 -8.37 -14.71 -5.97
N ILE A 155 -8.10 -15.43 -4.88
CA ILE A 155 -6.75 -15.96 -4.59
C ILE A 155 -6.27 -16.90 -5.70
N GLY A 156 -7.14 -17.76 -6.24
CA GLY A 156 -6.80 -18.65 -7.36
C GLY A 156 -6.38 -17.89 -8.63
N ILE A 157 -7.00 -16.73 -8.91
CA ILE A 157 -6.61 -15.85 -10.02
C ILE A 157 -5.25 -15.19 -9.74
N ILE A 158 -5.06 -14.68 -8.52
CA ILE A 158 -3.80 -14.05 -8.10
C ILE A 158 -2.63 -15.05 -8.19
N GLN A 159 -2.83 -16.31 -7.81
CA GLN A 159 -1.82 -17.36 -7.93
C GLN A 159 -1.39 -17.59 -9.39
N GLN A 160 -2.32 -17.54 -10.34
CA GLN A 160 -2.01 -17.69 -11.77
C GLN A 160 -1.18 -16.53 -12.29
N GLU A 161 -1.46 -15.29 -11.87
CA GLU A 161 -0.64 -14.13 -12.23
C GLU A 161 0.72 -14.15 -11.54
N LEU A 162 0.77 -14.50 -10.25
CA LEU A 162 2.00 -14.59 -9.47
C LEU A 162 3.00 -15.58 -10.10
N ALA A 163 2.51 -16.68 -10.68
CA ALA A 163 3.34 -17.68 -11.35
C ALA A 163 4.07 -17.14 -12.59
N LYS A 164 3.56 -16.08 -13.23
CA LYS A 164 4.16 -15.44 -14.41
C LYS A 164 5.22 -14.41 -14.04
N ILE A 165 5.17 -13.88 -12.81
CA ILE A 165 6.03 -12.79 -12.36
C ILE A 165 7.34 -13.35 -11.76
N LYS A 166 8.47 -12.79 -12.21
CA LYS A 166 9.82 -13.17 -11.76
C LYS A 166 10.43 -12.20 -10.74
N LYS A 167 9.94 -10.96 -10.69
CA LYS A 167 10.35 -9.93 -9.73
C LYS A 167 9.72 -10.19 -8.35
N PRO A 168 10.28 -9.63 -7.26
CA PRO A 168 9.58 -9.52 -5.99
C PRO A 168 8.18 -8.97 -6.14
N VAL A 169 7.20 -9.61 -5.49
CA VAL A 169 5.79 -9.21 -5.57
C VAL A 169 5.27 -8.84 -4.20
N PHE A 170 4.84 -7.59 -4.06
CA PHE A 170 4.03 -7.15 -2.93
C PHE A 170 2.56 -7.15 -3.31
N ILE A 171 1.71 -7.55 -2.38
CA ILE A 171 0.26 -7.41 -2.48
C ILE A 171 -0.24 -6.62 -1.27
N ALA A 172 -1.10 -5.65 -1.52
CA ALA A 172 -1.61 -4.75 -0.50
C ALA A 172 -3.06 -4.37 -0.79
N GLY A 173 -3.84 -4.16 0.27
CA GLY A 173 -5.23 -3.76 0.11
C GLY A 173 -6.10 -4.07 1.31
N ASP A 174 -7.40 -3.84 1.11
CA ASP A 174 -8.47 -4.34 1.96
C ASP A 174 -8.86 -5.76 1.49
N PHE A 175 -8.56 -6.75 2.32
CA PHE A 175 -8.83 -8.15 2.02
C PHE A 175 -10.22 -8.59 2.47
N ASN A 176 -10.98 -7.76 3.20
CA ASN A 176 -12.26 -8.10 3.80
C ASN A 176 -12.25 -9.45 4.54
N ALA A 177 -11.10 -9.81 5.12
CA ALA A 177 -10.86 -11.12 5.69
C ALA A 177 -10.08 -11.01 7.00
N HIS A 178 -10.57 -11.66 8.05
CA HIS A 178 -9.89 -11.70 9.34
C HIS A 178 -8.60 -12.55 9.29
N PRO A 179 -7.63 -12.31 10.19
CA PRO A 179 -6.34 -13.00 10.18
C PRO A 179 -6.44 -14.52 10.21
N ASP A 180 -7.42 -15.06 10.95
CA ASP A 180 -7.62 -16.50 11.14
C ASP A 180 -8.56 -17.16 10.12
N SER A 181 -9.03 -16.39 9.12
CA SER A 181 -9.93 -16.88 8.08
C SER A 181 -9.23 -17.86 7.12
N ASP A 182 -10.02 -18.72 6.47
CA ASP A 182 -9.47 -19.65 5.47
C ASP A 182 -8.91 -18.93 4.23
N VAL A 183 -9.40 -17.73 3.95
CA VAL A 183 -8.89 -16.82 2.92
C VAL A 183 -7.46 -16.40 3.25
N MET A 184 -7.21 -15.88 4.46
CA MET A 184 -5.87 -15.47 4.87
C MET A 184 -4.92 -16.67 5.02
N LYS A 185 -5.43 -17.84 5.44
CA LYS A 185 -4.64 -19.09 5.43
C LYS A 185 -4.24 -19.53 4.03
N LEU A 186 -5.15 -19.45 3.05
CA LEU A 186 -4.86 -19.81 1.67
C LEU A 186 -3.86 -18.84 1.05
N LEU A 187 -4.08 -17.53 1.21
CA LEU A 187 -3.16 -16.48 0.75
C LEU A 187 -1.76 -16.69 1.34
N SER A 188 -1.69 -17.04 2.63
CA SER A 188 -0.42 -17.26 3.34
C SER A 188 0.38 -18.47 2.85
N LYS A 189 -0.14 -19.29 1.93
CA LYS A 189 0.65 -20.34 1.28
C LYS A 189 1.67 -19.78 0.29
N ASP A 190 1.31 -18.70 -0.40
CA ASP A 190 2.16 -18.06 -1.42
C ASP A 190 2.76 -16.74 -0.94
N PHE A 191 2.08 -16.07 0.00
CA PHE A 191 2.51 -14.80 0.57
C PHE A 191 2.91 -14.92 2.03
N LYS A 192 3.85 -14.07 2.45
CA LYS A 192 4.20 -13.80 3.84
C LYS A 192 3.61 -12.45 4.19
N ILE A 193 2.61 -12.44 5.08
CA ILE A 193 2.06 -11.20 5.65
C ILE A 193 3.14 -10.53 6.49
N LEU A 194 3.36 -9.23 6.23
CA LEU A 194 4.39 -8.43 6.88
C LEU A 194 3.82 -7.40 7.85
N THR A 195 2.51 -7.16 7.82
CA THR A 195 1.83 -6.26 8.75
C THR A 195 1.33 -7.00 9.99
N PRO A 196 1.26 -6.34 11.15
CA PRO A 196 0.71 -6.95 12.35
C PRO A 196 -0.80 -7.18 12.17
N PRO A 197 -1.40 -8.16 12.90
CA PRO A 197 -2.86 -8.35 12.91
C PRO A 197 -3.57 -7.29 13.77
N GLU A 198 -3.10 -6.04 13.71
CA GLU A 198 -3.70 -4.90 14.38
C GLU A 198 -4.98 -4.46 13.65
N LYS A 199 -5.95 -3.97 14.42
CA LYS A 199 -7.28 -3.65 13.92
C LYS A 199 -7.27 -2.32 13.16
N THR A 200 -7.89 -2.33 11.98
CA THR A 200 -7.93 -1.22 11.03
C THR A 200 -9.34 -0.65 10.85
N TYR A 201 -10.38 -1.41 11.21
CA TYR A 201 -11.79 -1.05 11.00
C TYR A 201 -12.67 -1.36 12.24
N PRO A 202 -13.70 -0.54 12.53
CA PRO A 202 -13.87 0.84 12.08
C PRO A 202 -12.79 1.74 12.71
N ALA A 203 -12.40 2.82 12.03
CA ALA A 203 -11.22 3.60 12.38
C ALA A 203 -11.29 4.30 13.74
N ASP A 204 -12.46 4.74 14.18
CA ASP A 204 -12.70 5.41 15.46
C ASP A 204 -12.70 4.44 16.64
N LYS A 205 -13.18 3.21 16.42
CA LYS A 205 -13.20 2.13 17.40
C LYS A 205 -12.81 0.79 16.76
N PRO A 206 -11.50 0.55 16.52
CA PRO A 206 -11.07 -0.62 15.76
C PRO A 206 -11.45 -1.93 16.44
N GLU A 207 -12.15 -2.78 15.70
CA GLU A 207 -12.62 -4.10 16.11
C GLU A 207 -12.07 -5.22 15.22
N GLU A 208 -11.75 -4.91 13.96
CA GLU A 208 -11.40 -5.86 12.90
C GLU A 208 -10.07 -5.50 12.22
N CYS A 209 -9.28 -6.51 11.85
CA CYS A 209 -8.09 -6.37 11.01
C CYS A 209 -8.44 -6.86 9.60
N LEU A 210 -8.50 -5.95 8.63
CA LEU A 210 -8.95 -6.23 7.26
C LEU A 210 -7.92 -5.80 6.19
N ASP A 211 -7.04 -4.85 6.53
CA ASP A 211 -6.07 -4.27 5.61
C ASP A 211 -4.67 -4.86 5.86
N TYR A 212 -4.04 -5.37 4.80
CA TYR A 212 -2.76 -6.08 4.91
C TYR A 212 -1.76 -5.64 3.84
N ILE A 213 -0.47 -5.81 4.16
CA ILE A 213 0.61 -5.79 3.18
C ILE A 213 1.40 -7.09 3.32
N ALA A 214 1.59 -7.79 2.21
CA ALA A 214 2.28 -9.07 2.16
C ALA A 214 3.25 -9.12 0.98
N ILE A 215 4.26 -9.99 1.09
CA ILE A 215 5.23 -10.25 0.02
C ILE A 215 5.18 -11.71 -0.40
N ASP A 216 5.38 -12.00 -1.68
CA ASP A 216 5.48 -13.37 -2.14
C ASP A 216 6.66 -14.11 -1.50
N ARG A 217 6.44 -15.36 -1.09
CA ARG A 217 7.40 -16.12 -0.30
C ARG A 217 8.69 -16.43 -1.04
N ARG A 218 8.67 -16.50 -2.38
CA ARG A 218 9.87 -16.75 -3.21
C ARG A 218 10.87 -15.60 -3.05
N SER A 219 10.35 -14.40 -2.82
CA SER A 219 11.11 -13.16 -2.77
C SER A 219 11.38 -12.66 -1.35
N TYR A 220 10.73 -13.23 -0.33
CA TYR A 220 10.90 -12.82 1.06
C TYR A 220 12.37 -12.79 1.53
N LYS A 221 13.20 -13.72 1.05
CA LYS A 221 14.65 -13.75 1.36
C LYS A 221 15.44 -12.55 0.82
N TYR A 222 14.88 -11.80 -0.14
CA TYR A 222 15.47 -10.60 -0.72
C TYR A 222 14.95 -9.32 -0.08
N VAL A 223 14.19 -9.44 1.02
CA VAL A 223 13.58 -8.29 1.68
C VAL A 223 13.96 -8.29 3.14
N LEU A 224 14.62 -7.23 3.56
CA LEU A 224 14.91 -6.97 4.95
C LEU A 224 13.75 -6.16 5.55
N PHE A 225 12.97 -6.82 6.40
CA PHE A 225 11.94 -6.15 7.18
C PHE A 225 12.55 -5.12 8.13
N GLN A 226 12.00 -3.90 8.16
CA GLN A 226 12.42 -2.85 9.08
C GLN A 226 11.32 -2.58 10.12
N ASN A 227 10.11 -2.24 9.66
CA ASN A 227 9.00 -1.87 10.54
C ASN A 227 7.65 -2.06 9.84
N SER A 228 6.57 -2.18 10.62
CA SER A 228 5.20 -2.13 10.11
C SER A 228 4.25 -1.74 11.23
N PHE A 229 3.24 -0.91 10.94
CA PHE A 229 2.29 -0.45 11.95
C PHE A 229 0.98 0.03 11.32
N VAL A 230 -0.09 0.02 12.10
CA VAL A 230 -1.35 0.68 11.75
C VAL A 230 -1.29 2.13 12.21
N VAL A 231 -1.63 3.05 11.31
CA VAL A 231 -1.69 4.48 11.63
C VAL A 231 -2.90 4.75 12.51
N ASN A 232 -2.70 5.48 13.62
CA ASN A 232 -3.82 5.99 14.41
C ASN A 232 -4.48 7.18 13.70
N GLU A 233 -5.36 6.89 12.74
CA GLU A 233 -6.14 7.85 11.96
C GLU A 233 -7.64 7.57 12.12
N PRO A 234 -8.32 8.16 13.12
CA PRO A 234 -9.70 7.81 13.45
C PRO A 234 -10.77 8.59 12.67
N GLU A 235 -10.39 9.58 11.85
CA GLU A 235 -11.36 10.53 11.27
C GLU A 235 -11.40 10.55 9.74
N ALA A 236 -10.27 10.35 9.07
CA ALA A 236 -10.18 10.59 7.63
C ALA A 236 -10.86 9.54 6.74
N SER A 237 -11.09 8.33 7.26
CA SER A 237 -11.83 7.21 6.64
C SER A 237 -12.37 6.33 7.77
N ASP A 238 -13.26 5.39 7.46
CA ASP A 238 -13.63 4.30 8.38
C ASP A 238 -12.59 3.18 8.43
N HIS A 239 -11.57 3.20 7.57
CA HIS A 239 -10.37 2.37 7.68
C HIS A 239 -9.16 3.18 8.14
N ARG A 240 -8.23 2.51 8.84
CA ARG A 240 -6.92 3.06 9.17
C ARG A 240 -5.88 2.65 8.12
N PRO A 241 -4.99 3.56 7.69
CA PRO A 241 -3.87 3.22 6.84
C PRO A 241 -2.92 2.23 7.53
N VAL A 242 -2.33 1.32 6.75
CA VAL A 242 -1.29 0.40 7.22
C VAL A 242 0.00 0.69 6.48
N LEU A 243 1.11 0.73 7.22
CA LEU A 243 2.45 1.03 6.70
C LEU A 243 3.38 -0.17 6.87
N LEU A 244 4.28 -0.32 5.91
CA LEU A 244 5.37 -1.29 5.90
C LEU A 244 6.64 -0.61 5.39
N ASP A 245 7.70 -0.68 6.18
CA ASP A 245 9.06 -0.28 5.83
C ASP A 245 9.91 -1.52 5.59
N VAL A 246 10.49 -1.62 4.40
CA VAL A 246 11.39 -2.71 4.01
C VAL A 246 12.57 -2.19 3.23
N LYS A 247 13.64 -2.98 3.20
CA LYS A 247 14.75 -2.78 2.27
C LYS A 247 14.84 -3.94 1.28
N LEU A 248 14.85 -3.63 -0.01
CA LEU A 248 15.03 -4.61 -1.09
C LEU A 248 16.52 -4.90 -1.29
N SER A 249 16.94 -6.15 -1.14
CA SER A 249 18.30 -6.55 -1.51
C SER A 249 18.43 -6.57 -3.04
N ARG A 250 19.63 -6.23 -3.53
CA ARG A 250 19.99 -6.37 -4.95
C ARG A 250 19.96 -7.83 -5.40
#